data_AF-A0A6L4Z1K3-F1
#
_entry.id   AF-A0A6L4Z1K3-F1
#
_cell.length_a   1.000
_cell.length_b   1.000
_cell.length_c   1.000
_cell.angle_alpha   90.00
_cell.angle_beta   90.00
_cell.angle_gamma   90.00
#
_symmetry.space_group_name_H-M   'P 1'
#
loop_
_entity.id
_entity.type
_entity.pdbx_description
1 polymer ?
#
loop_
_entity_poly.entity_id
_entity_poly.type
_entity_poly.pdbx_seq_one_letter_code
_entity_poly.pdbx_strand_id
1 'polypeptide(L)'
;VFIDEAHNFLTENLATVLSESRKYHVNYILASQYLEQFEEKLRAAIFGNIGTLISFRIGARDAEYLAKEFYPTFDQESLINLPPYHIYLKLMIEGVASSPFSAITLPPKFADRSPPINNATK
;
A
#
# COMPACT_ATOMS: atom_id res chain seq x y z
N VAL A 1 7.68 -3.92 12.36
CA VAL A 1 8.05 -2.49 12.29
C VAL A 1 7.10 -1.81 11.34
N PHE A 2 6.44 -0.75 11.78
CA PHE A 2 5.59 0.09 10.94
C PHE A 2 6.34 1.37 10.64
N ILE A 3 6.42 1.73 9.36
CA ILE A 3 7.06 2.97 8.90
C ILE A 3 6.04 3.69 8.02
N ASP A 4 5.53 4.80 8.54
CA ASP A 4 4.70 5.72 7.77
C ASP A 4 5.58 6.72 7.02
N GLU A 5 5.09 7.21 5.89
CA GLU A 5 5.85 8.02 4.93
C GLU A 5 7.25 7.44 4.67
N ALA A 6 7.28 6.16 4.29
CA ALA A 6 8.49 5.35 4.30
C ALA A 6 9.59 5.91 3.38
N HIS A 7 9.24 6.69 2.36
CA HIS A 7 10.19 7.40 1.51
C HIS A 7 11.11 8.36 2.28
N ASN A 8 10.70 8.85 3.46
CA ASN A 8 11.54 9.70 4.32
C ASN A 8 12.58 8.90 5.12
N PHE A 9 12.41 7.59 5.27
CA PHE A 9 13.23 6.74 6.12
C PHE A 9 14.02 5.68 5.34
N LEU A 10 13.55 5.32 4.15
CA LEU A 10 14.18 4.30 3.31
C LEU A 10 15.41 4.87 2.62
N THR A 11 16.58 4.46 3.12
CA THR A 11 17.89 4.63 2.50
C THR A 11 18.31 3.36 1.75
N GLU A 12 19.36 3.42 0.93
CA GLU A 12 19.91 2.23 0.26
C GLU A 12 20.24 1.08 1.24
N ASN A 13 20.70 1.41 2.45
CA ASN A 13 20.97 0.41 3.50
C ASN A 13 19.69 -0.31 3.98
N LEU A 14 18.55 0.38 4.00
CA LEU A 14 17.29 -0.22 4.45
C LEU A 14 16.75 -1.24 3.42
N ALA A 15 17.10 -1.12 2.14
CA ALA A 15 16.80 -2.14 1.13
C ALA A 15 17.52 -3.48 1.42
N THR A 16 18.78 -3.40 1.85
CA THR A 16 19.53 -4.58 2.33
C THR A 16 18.84 -5.16 3.56
N VAL A 17 18.44 -4.33 4.52
CA VAL A 17 17.70 -4.79 5.71
C VAL A 17 16.40 -5.50 5.34
N LEU A 18 15.62 -4.99 4.38
CA LEU A 18 14.40 -5.66 3.91
C LEU A 18 14.72 -7.05 3.34
N SER A 19 15.81 -7.19 2.59
CA SER A 19 16.24 -8.47 2.00
C SER A 19 16.67 -9.49 3.06
N GLU A 20 17.22 -9.04 4.19
CA GLU A 20 17.71 -9.91 5.26
C GLU A 20 16.70 -10.15 6.40
N SER A 21 15.65 -9.34 6.47
CA SER A 21 14.65 -9.31 7.55
C SER A 21 14.07 -10.69 7.90
N ARG A 22 13.91 -11.57 6.90
CA ARG A 22 13.44 -12.95 7.08
C ARG A 22 14.32 -13.79 8.01
N LYS A 23 15.65 -13.60 7.95
CA LYS A 23 16.62 -14.32 8.82
C LYS A 23 16.40 -13.99 10.30
N TYR A 24 15.92 -12.77 10.57
CA TYR A 24 15.73 -12.24 11.91
C TYR A 24 14.28 -12.30 12.38
N HIS A 25 13.38 -12.90 11.60
CA HIS A 25 11.93 -12.95 11.86
C HIS A 25 11.31 -11.56 12.12
N VAL A 26 11.85 -10.52 11.48
CA VAL A 26 11.33 -9.15 11.58
C VAL A 26 10.45 -8.86 10.38
N ASN A 27 9.22 -8.43 10.63
CA ASN A 27 8.29 -7.98 9.59
C ASN A 27 8.30 -6.46 9.49
N TYR A 28 8.35 -5.93 8.27
CA TYR A 28 8.26 -4.50 7.98
C TYR A 28 6.94 -4.21 7.24
N ILE A 29 6.28 -3.12 7.65
CA ILE A 29 5.08 -2.58 7.01
C ILE A 29 5.41 -1.15 6.65
N LEU A 30 5.43 -0.89 5.34
CA LEU A 30 5.84 0.38 4.75
C LEU A 30 4.61 1.03 4.14
N ALA A 31 4.31 2.26 4.55
CA ALA A 31 3.24 3.07 3.97
C ALA A 31 3.84 4.29 3.26
N SER A 32 3.35 4.59 2.07
CA SER A 32 3.69 5.78 1.29
C SER A 32 2.52 6.19 0.41
N GLN A 33 2.39 7.49 0.18
CA GLN A 33 1.34 8.06 -0.67
C GLN A 33 1.70 8.04 -2.16
N TYR A 34 2.99 8.24 -2.48
CA TYR A 34 3.47 8.36 -3.85
C TYR A 34 4.65 7.43 -4.10
N LEU A 35 4.58 6.61 -5.16
CA LEU A 35 5.69 5.72 -5.53
C LEU A 35 6.88 6.50 -6.09
N GLU A 36 6.64 7.66 -6.71
CA GLU A 36 7.66 8.52 -7.29
C GLU A 36 8.65 9.10 -6.27
N GLN A 37 8.26 9.20 -5.00
CA GLN A 37 9.15 9.68 -3.93
C GLN A 37 10.27 8.69 -3.61
N PHE A 38 10.12 7.43 -4.03
CA PHE A 38 11.20 6.45 -3.97
C PHE A 38 12.10 6.57 -5.19
N GLU A 39 13.41 6.64 -4.95
CA GLU A 39 14.42 6.44 -5.98
C GLU A 39 14.22 5.09 -6.69
N GLU A 40 14.53 5.04 -7.98
CA GLU A 40 14.24 3.87 -8.83
C GLU A 40 14.86 2.57 -8.30
N LYS A 41 16.12 2.62 -7.85
CA LYS A 41 16.82 1.47 -7.26
C LYS A 41 16.13 0.95 -6.01
N LEU A 42 15.73 1.87 -5.14
CA LEU A 42 15.04 1.54 -3.89
C LEU A 42 13.67 0.94 -4.19
N ARG A 43 12.94 1.50 -5.16
CA ARG A 43 11.66 0.96 -5.62
C ARG A 43 11.81 -0.48 -6.09
N ALA A 44 12.77 -0.75 -6.96
CA ALA A 44 13.06 -2.11 -7.44
C ALA A 44 13.40 -3.07 -6.30
N ALA A 45 14.19 -2.62 -5.31
CA ALA A 45 14.55 -3.44 -4.16
C ALA A 45 13.36 -3.72 -3.23
N ILE A 46 12.44 -2.77 -3.04
CA ILE A 46 11.21 -2.96 -2.27
C ILE A 46 10.34 -4.01 -2.97
N PHE A 47 10.00 -3.80 -4.25
CA PHE A 47 9.12 -4.70 -4.99
C PHE A 47 9.70 -6.11 -5.15
N GLY A 48 11.03 -6.25 -5.22
CA GLY A 48 11.68 -7.57 -5.23
C GLY A 48 11.60 -8.33 -3.90
N ASN A 49 11.33 -7.66 -2.78
CA ASN A 49 11.39 -8.27 -1.45
C ASN A 49 10.06 -8.32 -0.70
N ILE A 50 9.07 -7.49 -1.07
CA ILE A 50 7.74 -7.53 -0.45
C ILE A 50 6.99 -8.79 -0.86
N GLY A 51 6.44 -9.49 0.12
CA GLY A 51 5.53 -10.62 -0.13
C GLY A 51 4.07 -10.20 -0.24
N THR A 52 3.70 -9.14 0.49
CA THR A 52 2.35 -8.61 0.53
C THR A 52 2.36 -7.18 0.02
N LEU A 53 1.46 -6.88 -0.90
CA LEU A 53 1.25 -5.55 -1.46
C LEU A 53 -0.23 -5.19 -1.29
N ILE A 54 -0.48 -3.97 -0.80
CA ILE A 54 -1.83 -3.41 -0.63
C ILE A 54 -1.83 -2.04 -1.29
N SER A 55 -2.82 -1.78 -2.12
CA SER A 55 -3.01 -0.52 -2.82
C SER A 55 -4.41 0.01 -2.56
N PHE A 56 -4.48 1.28 -2.18
CA PHE A 56 -5.70 2.08 -2.23
C PHE A 56 -5.81 2.74 -3.60
N ARG A 57 -6.82 3.60 -3.77
CA ARG A 57 -6.90 4.46 -4.95
C ARG A 57 -5.62 5.29 -5.09
N ILE A 58 -5.02 5.25 -6.27
CA ILE A 58 -3.81 5.99 -6.62
C ILE A 58 -4.00 6.82 -7.90
N GLY A 59 -3.10 7.77 -8.13
CA GLY A 59 -3.09 8.58 -9.35
C GLY A 59 -2.59 7.82 -10.58
N ALA A 60 -2.86 8.37 -11.77
CA ALA A 60 -2.54 7.71 -13.04
C ALA A 60 -1.06 7.35 -13.21
N ARG A 61 -0.16 8.24 -12.74
CA ARG A 61 1.29 8.04 -12.82
C ARG A 61 1.73 6.79 -12.04
N ASP A 62 1.31 6.67 -10.79
CA ASP A 62 1.67 5.52 -9.95
C ASP A 62 0.96 4.24 -10.42
N ALA A 63 -0.26 4.37 -10.94
CA ALA A 63 -1.04 3.25 -11.46
C ALA A 63 -0.35 2.57 -12.65
N GLU A 64 0.33 3.31 -13.51
CA GLU A 64 1.10 2.75 -14.64
C GLU A 64 2.19 1.77 -14.15
N TYR A 65 2.86 2.11 -13.05
CA TYR A 65 3.87 1.24 -12.45
C TYR A 65 3.23 0.08 -11.71
N LEU A 66 2.24 0.35 -10.86
CA LEU A 66 1.70 -0.62 -9.93
C LEU A 66 0.78 -1.66 -10.59
N ALA A 67 0.16 -1.33 -11.73
CA ALA A 67 -0.66 -2.27 -12.49
C ALA A 67 0.11 -3.55 -12.88
N LYS A 68 1.43 -3.46 -13.08
CA LYS A 68 2.28 -4.62 -13.40
C LYS A 68 2.28 -5.67 -12.28
N GLU A 69 2.17 -5.25 -11.03
CA GLU A 69 2.13 -6.15 -9.87
C GLU A 69 0.77 -6.84 -9.71
N PHE A 70 -0.29 -6.25 -10.26
CA PHE A 70 -1.66 -6.74 -10.18
C PHE A 70 -2.16 -7.41 -11.47
N TYR A 71 -1.35 -7.41 -12.52
CA TYR A 71 -1.65 -8.10 -13.77
C TYR A 71 -1.78 -9.62 -13.55
N PRO A 72 -2.73 -10.31 -14.22
CA PRO A 72 -3.71 -9.80 -15.19
C PRO A 72 -5.04 -9.37 -14.57
N THR A 73 -5.16 -9.33 -13.25
CA THR A 73 -6.46 -9.21 -12.57
C THR A 73 -6.97 -7.78 -12.55
N PHE A 74 -6.07 -6.83 -12.28
CA PHE A 74 -6.38 -5.41 -12.27
C PHE A 74 -5.43 -4.66 -13.18
N ASP A 75 -5.95 -3.66 -13.85
CA ASP A 75 -5.22 -2.75 -14.73
C ASP A 75 -5.08 -1.35 -14.10
N GLN A 76 -4.52 -0.43 -14.87
CA GLN A 76 -4.31 0.95 -14.45
C GLN A 76 -5.64 1.65 -14.11
N GLU A 77 -6.67 1.48 -14.95
CA GLU A 77 -7.99 2.11 -14.73
C GLU A 77 -8.64 1.60 -13.44
N SER A 78 -8.51 0.31 -13.16
CA SER A 78 -9.01 -0.30 -11.92
C SER A 78 -8.43 0.38 -10.68
N LEU A 79 -7.13 0.67 -10.68
CA LEU A 79 -6.42 1.32 -9.56
C LEU A 79 -6.83 2.79 -9.38
N ILE A 80 -7.06 3.51 -10.48
CA ILE A 80 -7.46 4.92 -10.46
C ILE A 80 -8.91 5.09 -10.00
N ASN A 81 -9.78 4.17 -10.41
CA ASN A 81 -11.22 4.26 -10.16
C ASN A 81 -11.66 3.55 -8.86
N LEU A 82 -10.71 3.09 -8.05
CA LEU A 82 -11.00 2.35 -6.83
C LEU A 82 -11.84 3.20 -5.84
N PRO A 83 -12.99 2.70 -5.36
CA PRO A 83 -13.82 3.47 -4.42
C PRO A 83 -13.10 3.74 -3.09
N PRO A 84 -13.52 4.78 -2.33
CA PRO A 84 -13.01 5.00 -0.98
C PRO A 84 -13.18 3.75 -0.11
N TYR A 85 -12.17 3.47 0.72
CA TYR A 85 -12.12 2.30 1.61
C TYR A 85 -12.03 0.94 0.93
N HIS A 86 -11.96 0.89 -0.41
CA HIS A 86 -11.62 -0.33 -1.14
C HIS A 86 -10.10 -0.41 -1.33
N ILE A 87 -9.60 -1.64 -1.35
CA ILE A 87 -8.20 -1.96 -1.62
C ILE A 87 -8.09 -3.07 -2.65
N TYR A 88 -7.01 -3.04 -3.42
CA TYR A 88 -6.49 -4.20 -4.13
C TYR A 88 -5.24 -4.69 -3.43
N LEU A 89 -5.13 -6.01 -3.31
CA LEU A 89 -4.04 -6.60 -2.58
C LEU A 89 -3.62 -7.95 -3.15
N LYS A 90 -2.36 -8.26 -2.89
CA LYS A 90 -1.73 -9.55 -3.10
C LYS A 90 -1.11 -9.95 -1.77
N LEU A 91 -1.52 -11.10 -1.23
CA LEU A 91 -1.03 -11.58 0.06
C LEU A 91 0.04 -12.65 -0.14
N MET A 92 1.07 -12.62 0.71
CA MET A 92 1.91 -13.79 0.93
C MET A 92 1.24 -14.70 1.96
N ILE A 93 0.80 -15.88 1.52
CA ILE A 93 0.14 -16.88 2.36
C ILE A 93 1.04 -18.11 2.36
N GLU A 94 1.60 -18.47 3.52
CA GLU A 94 2.47 -19.65 3.69
C GLU A 94 3.66 -19.70 2.69
N GLY A 95 4.21 -18.53 2.34
CA GLY A 95 5.33 -18.43 1.40
C GLY A 95 4.93 -18.47 -0.08
N VAL A 96 3.63 -18.54 -0.37
CA VAL A 96 3.08 -18.47 -1.73
C VAL A 96 2.32 -17.16 -1.91
N ALA A 97 2.63 -16.44 -2.99
CA ALA A 97 1.92 -15.22 -3.31
C ALA A 97 0.53 -15.55 -3.90
N SER A 98 -0.52 -14.95 -3.36
CA SER A 98 -1.88 -15.11 -3.86
C SER A 98 -2.04 -14.50 -5.25
N SER A 99 -3.09 -14.88 -5.97
CA SER A 99 -3.63 -14.02 -7.02
C SER A 99 -4.07 -12.69 -6.40
N PRO A 100 -3.97 -11.56 -7.13
CA PRO A 100 -4.59 -10.31 -6.71
C PRO A 100 -6.08 -10.46 -6.45
N PHE A 101 -6.59 -9.77 -5.44
CA PHE A 101 -8.01 -9.70 -5.15
C PHE A 101 -8.37 -8.34 -4.53
N SER A 102 -9.66 -8.07 -4.40
CA SER A 102 -10.18 -6.85 -3.78
C SER A 102 -10.69 -7.12 -2.37
N ALA A 103 -10.61 -6.10 -1.52
CA ALA A 103 -11.21 -6.12 -0.18
C ALA A 103 -11.70 -4.73 0.21
N ILE A 104 -12.50 -4.67 1.27
CA ILE A 104 -13.01 -3.44 1.87
C ILE A 104 -12.35 -3.30 3.24
N THR A 105 -11.78 -2.13 3.53
CA THR A 105 -11.13 -1.85 4.80
C THR A 105 -12.17 -1.65 5.90
N LEU A 106 -11.74 -1.86 7.14
CA LEU A 106 -12.51 -1.42 8.29
C LEU A 106 -12.72 0.11 8.23
N PRO A 107 -13.86 0.63 8.70
CA PRO A 107 -14.07 2.07 8.79
C PRO A 107 -13.00 2.70 9.71
N PRO A 108 -12.60 3.97 9.47
CA PRO A 108 -11.69 4.65 10.37
C PRO A 108 -12.31 4.69 11.77
N LYS A 109 -11.54 4.33 12.80
CA LYS A 109 -12.02 4.29 14.20
C LYS A 109 -12.56 5.63 14.72
N PHE A 110 -12.28 6.74 14.02
CA PHE A 110 -12.72 8.10 14.35
C PHE A 110 -13.78 8.66 13.39
N ALA A 111 -14.43 7.82 12.57
CA ALA A 111 -15.48 8.24 11.65
C ALA A 111 -16.79 8.65 12.35
N ASP A 112 -16.92 8.45 13.67
CA ASP A 112 -17.94 9.12 14.46
C ASP A 112 -17.52 10.55 14.81
N ARG A 113 -17.46 11.39 13.77
CA ARG A 113 -17.56 12.84 13.93
C ARG A 113 -18.87 13.28 13.31
N SER A 114 -19.97 12.80 13.90
CA SER A 114 -21.27 13.42 13.69
C SER A 114 -21.10 14.94 13.87
N PRO A 115 -21.44 15.77 12.86
CA PRO A 115 -21.34 17.22 13.01
C PRO A 115 -22.21 17.67 14.20
N PRO A 116 -21.85 18.74 14.94
CA PRO A 116 -22.72 19.24 15.98
C PRO A 116 -24.08 19.52 15.37
N ILE A 117 -25.12 18.92 15.97
CA ILE A 117 -26.51 19.19 15.60
C ILE A 117 -26.72 20.69 15.82
N ASN A 118 -26.68 21.46 14.74
CA ASN A 118 -27.10 22.85 14.80
C ASN A 118 -28.62 22.83 14.94
N ASN A 119 -29.09 22.85 16.17
CA ASN A 119 -30.48 23.19 16.46
C ASN A 119 -30.66 24.67 16.09
N ALA A 120 -30.86 24.93 14.80
CA ALA A 120 -31.47 26.14 14.31
C ALA A 120 -32.89 26.17 14.90
N THR A 121 -32.97 26.80 16.08
CA THR A 121 -34.23 27.15 16.70
C THR A 121 -34.82 28.28 15.87
N LYS A 122 -36.12 28.12 15.56
CA LYS A 122 -36.99 29.10 14.90
C LYS A 122 -36.83 30.51 15.44
#